data_AF-A0A4Y3R659-F1
#
_entry.id   AF-A0A4Y3R659-F1
#
_cell.length_a   1.000
_cell.length_b   1.000
_cell.length_c   1.000
_cell.angle_alpha   90.00
_cell.angle_beta   90.00
_cell.angle_gamma   90.00
#
_symmetry.space_group_name_H-M   'P 1'
#
loop_
_entity.id
_entity.type
_entity.pdbx_description
1 polymer ?
#
loop_
_entity_poly.entity_id
_entity_poly.type
_entity_poly.pdbx_seq_one_letter_code
_entity_poly.pdbx_strand_id
1 'polypeptide(L)'
;MGRGRAKAKQTKVARQLKYNSGGTDLARLAEELGASTSNQSPNGERFEDDELDDDPYARYADLYNTDEEEDDAESSAPSDPQSNRRRA
;
A
#
# COMPACT_ATOMS: atom_id res chain seq x y z
N MET A 1 -27.44 26.91 31.35
CA MET A 1 -27.35 26.68 29.88
C MET A 1 -25.92 26.81 29.29
N GLY A 2 -24.83 26.47 30.00
CA GLY A 2 -23.45 26.70 29.50
C GLY A 2 -22.66 25.45 29.05
N ARG A 3 -23.16 24.23 29.33
CA ARG A 3 -22.39 22.99 29.15
C ARG A 3 -22.09 22.63 27.69
N GLY A 4 -22.98 22.96 26.76
CA GLY A 4 -22.79 22.64 25.33
C GLY A 4 -21.60 23.34 24.70
N ARG A 5 -21.38 24.62 25.03
CA ARG A 5 -20.24 25.41 24.52
C ARG A 5 -18.91 24.91 25.09
N ALA A 6 -18.88 24.59 26.39
CA ALA A 6 -17.70 24.02 27.03
C ALA A 6 -17.34 22.66 26.41
N LYS A 7 -18.33 21.77 26.23
CA LYS A 7 -18.13 20.46 25.59
C LYS A 7 -17.60 20.58 24.17
N ALA A 8 -18.18 21.48 23.35
CA ALA A 8 -17.71 21.71 21.99
C ALA A 8 -16.25 22.20 21.95
N LYS A 9 -15.86 23.12 22.84
CA LYS A 9 -14.47 23.58 22.96
C LYS A 9 -13.54 22.43 23.35
N GLN A 10 -13.92 21.62 24.33
CA GLN A 10 -13.11 20.48 24.77
C GLN A 10 -12.93 19.44 23.66
N THR A 11 -13.98 19.10 22.91
CA THR A 11 -13.89 18.18 21.77
C THR A 11 -12.97 18.74 20.68
N LYS A 12 -13.04 20.04 20.38
CA LYS A 12 -12.15 20.67 19.40
C LYS A 12 -10.68 20.59 19.83
N VAL A 13 -10.39 20.91 21.10
CA VAL A 13 -9.03 20.83 21.67
C VAL A 13 -8.53 19.38 21.66
N ALA A 14 -9.35 18.43 22.09
CA ALA A 14 -9.00 17.01 22.10
C ALA A 14 -8.73 16.48 20.69
N ARG A 15 -9.53 16.87 19.69
CA ARG A 15 -9.31 16.51 18.28
C ARG A 15 -8.00 17.10 17.77
N GLN A 16 -7.72 18.37 18.11
CA GLN A 16 -6.45 18.99 17.76
C GLN A 16 -5.29 18.24 18.42
N LEU A 17 -5.34 17.89 19.72
CA LEU A 17 -4.27 17.11 20.34
C LEU A 17 -4.10 15.71 19.74
N LYS A 18 -5.20 15.04 19.40
CA LYS A 18 -5.18 13.67 18.86
C LYS A 18 -4.65 13.61 17.42
N TYR A 19 -4.99 14.59 16.59
CA TYR A 19 -4.70 14.56 15.16
C TYR A 19 -3.79 15.69 14.69
N ASN A 20 -3.34 16.57 15.57
CA ASN A 20 -2.18 17.41 15.30
C ASN A 20 -0.97 16.50 15.45
N SER A 21 -0.53 15.92 14.33
CA SER A 21 0.65 15.07 14.22
C SER A 21 1.96 15.79 14.59
N GLY A 22 1.88 16.97 15.21
CA GLY A 22 3.00 17.86 15.43
C GLY A 22 3.54 18.38 14.11
N GLY A 23 3.86 19.66 14.03
CA GLY A 23 4.84 20.10 13.05
C GLY A 23 6.19 19.57 13.51
N THR A 24 6.47 18.28 13.28
CA THR A 24 7.82 17.76 13.45
C THR A 24 8.69 18.46 12.42
N ASP A 25 9.74 19.14 12.89
CA ASP A 25 10.73 19.72 12.00
C ASP A 25 11.50 18.58 11.34
N LEU A 26 11.01 18.17 10.16
CA LEU A 26 11.58 17.06 9.39
C LEU A 26 13.03 17.35 9.01
N ALA A 27 13.41 18.62 8.86
CA ALA A 27 14.79 19.00 8.57
C ALA A 27 15.69 18.74 9.78
N ARG A 28 15.25 19.12 10.99
CA ARG A 28 15.98 18.82 12.24
C ARG A 28 16.05 17.33 12.53
N LEU A 29 14.97 16.59 12.28
CA LEU A 29 14.95 15.12 12.44
C LEU A 29 15.90 14.44 11.45
N ALA A 30 15.96 14.90 10.20
CA ALA A 30 16.88 14.39 9.20
C ALA A 30 18.35 14.65 9.60
N GLU A 31 18.64 15.83 10.16
CA GLU A 31 19.97 16.16 10.67
C GLU A 31 20.37 15.24 11.85
N GLU A 32 19.47 14.99 12.79
CA GLU A 32 19.70 14.09 13.93
C GLU A 32 19.89 12.63 13.50
N LEU A 33 19.15 12.17 12.48
CA LEU A 33 19.27 10.83 11.90
C LEU A 33 20.46 10.70 10.92
N GLY A 34 21.18 11.80 10.63
CA GLY A 34 22.26 11.79 9.65
C GLY A 34 21.78 11.59 8.20
N ALA A 35 20.51 11.80 7.91
CA ALA A 35 19.89 11.68 6.58
C ALA A 35 20.14 12.92 5.68
N SER A 36 21.07 13.79 6.08
CA SER A 36 21.47 14.99 5.33
C SER A 36 21.89 14.61 3.90
N THR A 37 21.18 15.17 2.94
CA THR A 37 21.26 14.85 1.51
C THR A 37 22.65 15.10 0.93
N SER A 38 23.52 14.10 0.93
CA SER A 38 24.56 13.94 -0.09
C SER A 38 24.00 13.09 -1.22
N ASN A 39 23.11 13.66 -2.04
CA ASN A 39 22.79 13.22 -3.40
C ASN A 39 22.41 11.73 -3.67
N GLN A 40 22.15 10.91 -2.65
CA GLN A 40 21.67 9.56 -2.87
C GLN A 40 20.15 9.56 -2.77
N SER A 41 19.50 9.39 -3.91
CA SER A 41 18.13 8.89 -3.95
C SER A 41 18.09 7.59 -3.14
N PRO A 42 17.27 7.47 -2.08
CA PRO A 42 17.12 6.21 -1.36
C PRO A 42 16.40 5.14 -2.21
N ASN A 43 15.99 5.48 -3.44
CA ASN A 43 15.35 4.57 -4.39
C ASN A 43 16.27 4.28 -5.58
N GLY A 44 17.54 3.99 -5.32
CA GLY A 44 18.51 3.66 -6.35
C GLY A 44 19.42 2.49 -6.00
N GLU A 45 19.14 1.78 -4.90
CA GLU A 45 19.68 0.43 -4.75
C GLU A 45 19.02 -0.40 -5.85
N ARG A 46 19.82 -0.66 -6.88
CA ARG A 46 19.53 -1.64 -7.91
C ARG A 46 19.46 -2.96 -7.15
N PHE A 47 18.28 -3.30 -6.62
CA PHE A 47 18.00 -4.62 -6.06
C PHE A 47 18.51 -5.61 -7.10
N GLU A 48 19.59 -6.28 -6.75
CA GLU A 48 20.09 -7.37 -7.57
C GLU A 48 18.97 -8.39 -7.54
N ASP A 49 18.37 -8.64 -8.70
CA ASP A 49 17.23 -9.56 -8.91
C ASP A 49 17.50 -10.95 -8.29
N ASP A 50 18.78 -11.27 -8.06
CA ASP A 50 19.28 -12.49 -7.45
C ASP A 50 19.10 -12.57 -5.91
N GLU A 51 18.81 -11.47 -5.19
CA GLU A 51 18.63 -11.48 -3.72
C GLU A 51 17.17 -11.61 -3.25
N LEU A 52 16.20 -11.41 -4.14
CA LEU A 52 14.77 -11.45 -3.79
C LEU A 52 14.27 -12.88 -3.49
N ASP A 53 14.86 -13.90 -4.10
CA ASP A 53 14.45 -15.31 -3.93
C ASP A 53 14.69 -15.85 -2.51
N ASP A 54 15.66 -15.29 -1.78
CA ASP A 54 16.03 -15.69 -0.42
C ASP A 54 15.44 -14.76 0.68
N ASP A 55 14.72 -13.69 0.31
CA ASP A 55 14.07 -12.81 1.28
C ASP A 55 12.83 -13.50 1.90
N PRO A 56 12.77 -13.70 3.24
CA PRO A 56 11.57 -14.23 3.89
C PRO A 56 10.31 -13.40 3.60
N TYR A 57 10.43 -12.09 3.31
CA TYR A 57 9.29 -11.25 2.94
C TYR A 57 8.77 -11.53 1.53
N ALA A 58 9.60 -11.92 0.57
CA ALA A 58 9.18 -12.24 -0.79
C ALA A 58 8.15 -13.39 -0.80
N ARG A 59 8.39 -14.45 -0.02
CA ARG A 59 7.46 -15.58 0.13
C ARG A 59 6.09 -15.20 0.69
N TYR A 60 6.03 -14.19 1.55
CA TYR A 60 4.76 -13.68 2.05
C TYR A 60 4.04 -12.89 0.96
N ALA A 61 4.74 -12.08 0.17
CA ALA A 61 4.14 -11.33 -0.93
C ALA A 61 3.48 -12.27 -1.96
N ASP A 62 4.17 -13.34 -2.38
CA ASP A 62 3.64 -14.31 -3.34
C ASP A 62 2.35 -15.00 -2.87
N LEU A 63 2.26 -15.32 -1.58
CA LEU A 63 1.09 -15.99 -1.00
C LEU A 63 -0.18 -15.13 -1.02
N TYR A 64 -0.04 -13.80 -0.99
CA TYR A 64 -1.19 -12.87 -0.97
C TYR A 64 -1.43 -12.20 -2.33
N ASN A 65 -0.41 -12.08 -3.19
CA ASN A 65 -0.58 -11.58 -4.56
C ASN A 65 -1.36 -12.58 -5.44
N THR A 66 -1.29 -13.89 -5.12
CA THR A 66 -2.01 -14.94 -5.85
C THR A 66 -3.53 -14.90 -5.68
N ASP A 67 -4.06 -14.23 -4.65
CA ASP A 67 -5.50 -14.03 -4.45
C ASP A 67 -6.07 -12.81 -5.21
N GLU A 68 -5.22 -11.93 -5.78
CA GLU A 68 -5.65 -10.71 -6.48
C GLU A 68 -5.55 -10.80 -8.02
N GLU A 69 -4.87 -11.81 -8.58
CA GLU A 69 -4.66 -11.98 -10.03
C GLU A 69 -5.66 -12.93 -10.75
N GLU A 70 -6.76 -13.36 -10.11
CA GLU A 70 -7.77 -14.22 -10.76
C GLU A 70 -8.85 -13.44 -11.55
N ASP A 71 -8.87 -12.10 -11.54
CA ASP A 71 -9.97 -11.30 -12.11
C ASP A 71 -9.82 -10.87 -13.59
N ASP A 72 -8.72 -11.18 -14.30
CA ASP A 72 -8.50 -10.70 -15.70
C ASP A 72 -8.29 -11.80 -16.77
N ALA A 73 -8.51 -13.08 -16.44
CA ALA A 73 -8.21 -14.21 -17.34
C ALA A 73 -9.41 -15.01 -17.89
N GLU A 74 -10.67 -14.56 -17.72
CA GLU A 74 -11.86 -15.29 -18.20
C GLU A 74 -12.70 -14.49 -19.22
N SER A 75 -12.13 -14.18 -20.39
CA SER A 75 -12.91 -13.66 -21.54
C SER A 75 -12.53 -14.24 -22.92
N SER A 76 -12.00 -15.47 -22.96
CA SER A 76 -11.89 -16.23 -24.21
C SER A 76 -12.44 -17.64 -24.06
N ALA A 77 -13.77 -17.75 -24.13
CA ALA A 77 -14.45 -19.02 -24.34
C ALA A 77 -14.07 -19.60 -25.72
N PRO A 78 -13.54 -20.82 -25.83
CA PRO A 78 -13.33 -21.46 -27.12
C PRO A 78 -14.69 -21.90 -27.69
N SER A 79 -15.05 -21.36 -28.85
CA SER A 79 -16.23 -21.75 -29.62
C SER A 79 -16.13 -23.21 -30.06
N ASP A 80 -17.03 -24.05 -29.57
CA ASP A 80 -17.10 -25.49 -29.88
C ASP A 80 -17.80 -25.72 -31.25
N PRO A 81 -17.14 -26.24 -32.30
CA PRO A 81 -17.75 -26.39 -33.60
C PRO A 81 -17.93 -27.87 -33.95
N GLN A 82 -18.91 -28.58 -33.36
CA GLN A 82 -19.28 -29.91 -33.88
C GLN A 82 -20.60 -30.48 -33.33
N SER A 83 -21.72 -30.21 -34.02
CA SER A 83 -22.93 -31.03 -33.90
C SER A 83 -23.44 -31.54 -35.27
N ASN A 84 -22.57 -32.19 -36.04
CA ASN A 84 -23.02 -33.07 -37.11
C ASN A 84 -23.33 -34.46 -36.54
N ARG A 85 -24.62 -34.82 -36.46
CA ARG A 85 -25.23 -36.17 -36.51
C ARG A 85 -26.69 -36.05 -36.02
N ARG A 86 -27.79 -36.41 -36.70
CA ARG A 86 -28.17 -37.17 -37.92
C ARG A 86 -29.59 -36.66 -38.27
N ARG A 87 -29.88 -36.19 -39.48
CA ARG A 87 -30.44 -36.91 -40.65
C ARG A 87 -31.65 -37.81 -40.37
N ALA A 88 -32.72 -37.48 -41.11
CA ALA A 88 -33.93 -38.23 -41.49
C ALA A 88 -35.03 -38.42 -40.43
#